data_AF-A0A7I0J6Y8-F1
#
_entry.id   AF-A0A7I0J6Y8-F1
#
_cell.length_a   1.000
_cell.length_b   1.000
_cell.length_c   1.000
_cell.angle_alpha   90.00
_cell.angle_beta   90.00
_cell.angle_gamma   90.00
#
_symmetry.space_group_name_H-M   'P 1'
#
loop_
_entity.id
_entity.type
_entity.pdbx_description
1 polymer ?
#
loop_
_entity_poly.entity_id
_entity_poly.type
_entity_poly.pdbx_seq_one_letter_code
_entity_poly.pdbx_strand_id
1 'polypeptide(L)'
;ALEDLRATLNKEKRGAKGAERPKLTLLPFLMRAMVKAIADQPNLNALFDDEAGVIHRHEGIHIGIAAQTPTGLVVPVVKHAEARDIWDCAAEVNRLAEAAK
;
A
#
# COMPACT_ATOMS: atom_id res chain seq x y z
N ALA A 1 -13.38 -7.06 14.77
CA ALA A 1 -12.88 -8.01 13.76
C ALA A 1 -11.51 -7.62 13.21
N LEU A 2 -11.39 -6.58 12.35
CA LEU A 2 -10.09 -6.18 11.77
C LEU A 2 -9.09 -5.70 12.84
N GLU A 3 -9.53 -4.85 13.76
CA GLU A 3 -8.67 -4.36 14.84
C GLU A 3 -8.18 -5.49 15.75
N ASP A 4 -9.03 -6.47 16.06
CA ASP A 4 -8.66 -7.64 16.87
C ASP A 4 -7.62 -8.51 16.13
N LEU A 5 -7.83 -8.74 14.83
CA LEU A 5 -6.88 -9.46 13.98
C LEU A 5 -5.53 -8.72 13.95
N ARG A 6 -5.54 -7.41 13.69
CA ARG A 6 -4.34 -6.58 13.66
C ARG A 6 -3.62 -6.60 15.01
N ALA A 7 -4.34 -6.53 16.12
CA ALA A 7 -3.76 -6.61 17.46
C ALA A 7 -3.11 -7.98 17.71
N THR A 8 -3.78 -9.07 17.34
CA THR A 8 -3.24 -10.44 17.44
C THR A 8 -1.99 -10.62 16.58
N LEU A 9 -2.03 -10.22 15.31
CA LEU A 9 -0.87 -10.33 14.40
C LEU A 9 0.34 -9.52 14.89
N ASN A 10 0.12 -8.36 15.51
CA ASN A 10 1.20 -7.55 16.08
C ASN A 10 1.80 -8.13 17.37
N LYS A 11 1.14 -9.06 18.05
CA LYS A 11 1.74 -9.77 19.21
C LYS A 11 2.82 -10.74 18.76
N GLU A 12 2.74 -11.25 17.53
CA GLU A 12 3.71 -12.18 16.94
C GLU A 12 4.87 -11.42 16.29
N LYS A 13 5.88 -11.09 17.11
CA LYS A 13 7.01 -10.25 16.67
C LYS A 13 8.07 -10.97 15.82
N ARG A 14 8.20 -12.29 15.92
CA ARG A 14 9.24 -13.05 15.21
C ARG A 14 8.74 -13.53 13.85
N GLY A 15 9.38 -13.05 12.78
CA GLY A 15 9.16 -13.56 11.42
C GLY A 15 9.87 -14.88 11.15
N ALA A 16 9.51 -15.54 10.04
CA ALA A 16 10.06 -16.83 9.62
C ALA A 16 11.59 -16.82 9.37
N LYS A 17 12.20 -15.63 9.22
CA LYS A 17 13.64 -15.45 8.96
C LYS A 17 14.42 -14.89 10.16
N GLY A 18 13.84 -14.92 11.36
CA GLY A 18 14.48 -14.41 12.59
C GLY A 18 14.53 -12.88 12.71
N ALA A 19 14.18 -12.13 11.66
CA ALA A 19 13.98 -10.69 11.71
C ALA A 19 12.66 -10.32 12.40
N GLU A 20 12.66 -9.19 13.11
CA GLU A 20 11.45 -8.64 13.73
C GLU A 20 10.50 -8.12 12.63
N ARG A 21 9.22 -8.51 12.70
CA ARG A 21 8.21 -8.06 11.73
C ARG A 21 7.91 -6.57 11.92
N PRO A 22 7.66 -5.82 10.83
CA PRO A 22 7.19 -4.44 10.94
C PRO A 22 5.81 -4.42 11.62
N LYS A 23 5.56 -3.38 12.41
CA LYS A 23 4.25 -3.17 13.04
C LYS A 23 3.18 -2.94 11.96
N LEU A 24 2.10 -3.72 12.01
CA LEU A 24 0.94 -3.53 11.16
C LEU A 24 0.07 -2.39 11.68
N THR A 25 0.07 -1.28 10.94
CA THR A 25 -0.95 -0.23 11.01
C THR A 25 -2.15 -0.61 10.14
N LEU A 26 -3.10 0.30 9.94
CA LEU A 26 -4.26 0.04 9.08
C LEU A 26 -3.93 0.07 7.58
N LEU A 27 -2.96 0.90 7.17
CA LEU A 27 -2.63 1.12 5.76
C LEU A 27 -2.28 -0.17 4.98
N PRO A 28 -1.47 -1.10 5.50
CA PRO A 28 -1.17 -2.34 4.79
C PRO A 28 -2.41 -3.19 4.47
N PHE A 29 -3.42 -3.20 5.35
CA PHE A 29 -4.68 -3.91 5.09
C PHE A 29 -5.48 -3.23 3.99
N LEU A 30 -5.54 -1.89 4.00
CA LEU A 30 -6.21 -1.12 2.95
C LEU A 30 -5.53 -1.32 1.59
N MET A 31 -4.20 -1.32 1.55
CA MET A 31 -3.43 -1.60 0.34
C MET A 31 -3.78 -2.98 -0.24
N ARG A 32 -3.79 -4.02 0.61
CA ARG A 32 -4.17 -5.38 0.17
C ARG A 32 -5.63 -5.48 -0.24
N ALA A 33 -6.53 -4.74 0.42
CA ALA A 33 -7.93 -4.66 0.03
C ALA A 33 -8.09 -3.98 -1.34
N MET A 34 -7.37 -2.89 -1.59
CA MET A 34 -7.35 -2.20 -2.89
C MET A 34 -6.83 -3.11 -4.00
N VAL A 35 -5.74 -3.86 -3.77
CA VAL A 35 -5.22 -4.82 -4.75
C VAL A 35 -6.30 -5.82 -5.17
N LYS A 36 -7.05 -6.36 -4.20
CA LYS A 36 -8.16 -7.29 -4.49
C LYS A 36 -9.31 -6.59 -5.21
N ALA A 37 -9.71 -5.42 -4.75
CA ALA A 37 -10.81 -4.66 -5.34
C ALA A 37 -10.51 -4.23 -6.79
N ILE A 38 -9.27 -3.87 -7.10
CA ILE A 38 -8.82 -3.52 -8.45
C ILE A 38 -8.78 -4.75 -9.35
N ALA A 39 -8.41 -5.93 -8.83
CA ALA A 39 -8.50 -7.17 -9.61
C ALA A 39 -9.95 -7.47 -10.03
N ASP A 40 -10.91 -7.21 -9.15
CA ASP A 40 -12.35 -7.40 -9.43
C ASP A 40 -12.94 -6.27 -10.29
N GLN A 41 -12.43 -5.03 -10.14
CA GLN A 41 -12.82 -3.85 -10.93
C GLN A 41 -11.59 -3.15 -11.52
N PRO A 42 -11.07 -3.65 -12.66
CA PRO A 42 -9.85 -3.13 -13.28
C PRO A 42 -9.92 -1.66 -13.72
N ASN A 43 -11.13 -1.14 -13.94
CA ASN A 43 -11.33 0.26 -14.36
C ASN A 43 -10.96 1.28 -13.26
N LEU A 44 -10.82 0.83 -11.99
CA LEU A 44 -10.33 1.68 -10.90
C LEU A 44 -8.85 2.05 -11.05
N ASN A 45 -8.07 1.28 -11.82
CA ASN A 45 -6.65 1.53 -12.08
C ASN A 45 -6.42 1.94 -13.54
N ALA A 46 -7.19 2.93 -13.99
CA ALA A 46 -7.15 3.43 -15.34
C ALA A 46 -7.01 4.95 -15.38
N LEU A 47 -6.43 5.45 -16.47
CA LEU A 47 -6.26 6.86 -16.79
C LEU A 47 -7.01 7.16 -18.09
N PHE A 48 -7.81 8.23 -18.11
CA PHE A 48 -8.38 8.75 -19.34
C PHE A 48 -7.43 9.78 -19.94
N ASP A 49 -7.11 9.61 -21.23
CA ASP A 49 -6.38 10.56 -22.04
C ASP A 49 -7.40 11.37 -22.85
N ASP A 50 -7.59 12.64 -22.45
CA ASP A 50 -8.55 13.56 -23.07
C ASP A 50 -8.16 13.92 -24.52
N GLU A 51 -6.86 13.98 -24.84
CA GLU A 51 -6.37 14.38 -26.17
C GLU A 51 -6.56 13.26 -27.19
N ALA A 52 -6.24 12.03 -26.79
CA ALA A 52 -6.40 10.85 -27.62
C ALA A 52 -7.81 10.23 -27.54
N GLY A 53 -8.61 10.62 -26.54
CA GLY A 53 -9.96 10.08 -26.31
C GLY A 53 -9.96 8.60 -25.92
N VAL A 54 -8.91 8.12 -25.24
CA VAL A 54 -8.72 6.71 -24.90
C VAL A 54 -8.54 6.48 -23.40
N ILE A 55 -8.90 5.28 -22.93
CA ILE A 55 -8.67 4.85 -21.54
C ILE A 55 -7.46 3.90 -21.52
N HIS A 56 -6.43 4.29 -20.78
CA HIS A 56 -5.29 3.43 -20.46
C HIS A 56 -5.57 2.68 -19.16
N ARG A 57 -5.66 1.36 -19.25
CA ARG A 57 -5.80 0.50 -18.08
C ARG A 57 -4.46 -0.12 -17.71
N HIS A 58 -4.09 -0.07 -16.43
CA HIS A 58 -2.83 -0.59 -15.96
C HIS A 58 -3.02 -1.86 -15.13
N GLU A 59 -2.22 -2.90 -15.41
CA GLU A 59 -2.21 -4.13 -14.60
C GLU A 59 -1.38 -3.95 -13.32
N GLY A 60 -0.27 -3.21 -13.41
CA GLY A 60 0.54 -2.87 -12.24
C GLY A 60 -0.22 -1.92 -11.31
N ILE A 61 -0.29 -2.27 -10.02
CA ILE A 61 -1.01 -1.50 -9.01
C ILE A 61 0.02 -0.69 -8.24
N HIS A 62 -0.02 0.63 -8.38
CA HIS A 62 0.87 1.56 -7.70
C HIS A 62 0.06 2.44 -6.77
N ILE A 63 0.35 2.37 -5.46
CA ILE A 63 -0.44 3.05 -4.45
C ILE A 63 0.32 4.28 -3.95
N GLY A 64 -0.22 5.46 -4.25
CA GLY A 64 0.24 6.72 -3.66
C GLY A 64 -0.19 6.83 -2.19
N ILE A 65 0.74 7.19 -1.31
CA ILE A 65 0.49 7.41 0.11
C ILE A 65 0.65 8.91 0.38
N ALA A 66 -0.47 9.61 0.53
CA ALA A 66 -0.46 11.02 0.88
C ALA A 66 0.02 11.21 2.32
N ALA A 67 1.12 11.94 2.49
CA ALA A 67 1.74 12.21 3.78
C ALA A 67 1.94 13.72 3.98
N GLN A 68 1.45 14.24 5.10
CA GLN A 68 1.69 15.62 5.50
C GLN A 68 3.06 15.73 6.16
N THR A 69 3.90 16.63 5.65
CA THR A 69 5.27 16.89 6.13
C THR A 69 5.37 18.36 6.58
N PRO A 70 6.43 18.75 7.31
CA PRO A 70 6.68 20.16 7.63
C PRO A 70 6.82 21.05 6.38
N THR A 71 7.31 20.49 5.27
CA THR A 71 7.52 21.20 4.00
C THR A 71 6.32 21.19 3.06
N GLY A 72 5.23 20.48 3.42
CA GLY A 72 4.01 20.38 2.62
C GLY A 72 3.48 18.95 2.47
N LEU A 73 2.48 18.78 1.60
CA LEU A 73 1.94 17.47 1.26
C LEU A 73 2.84 16.79 0.21
N VAL A 74 3.28 15.56 0.49
CA VAL A 74 4.00 14.71 -0.47
C VAL A 74 3.24 13.40 -0.68
N VAL A 75 3.37 12.80 -1.86
CA VAL A 75 2.70 11.53 -2.20
C VAL A 75 3.72 10.51 -2.71
N PRO A 76 4.53 9.91 -1.83
CA PRO A 76 5.37 8.78 -2.21
C PRO A 76 4.53 7.60 -2.73
N VAL A 77 5.13 6.81 -3.63
CA VAL A 77 4.43 5.71 -4.32
C VAL A 77 5.01 4.36 -3.91
N VAL A 78 4.13 3.47 -3.44
CA VAL A 78 4.42 2.04 -3.33
C VAL A 78 4.22 1.39 -4.70
N LYS A 79 5.33 1.05 -5.36
CA LYS A 79 5.29 0.34 -6.64
C LYS A 79 5.01 -1.15 -6.44
N HIS A 80 4.30 -1.71 -7.43
CA HIS A 80 3.92 -3.12 -7.51
C HIS A 80 3.28 -3.65 -6.22
N ALA A 81 2.27 -2.95 -5.72
CA ALA A 81 1.58 -3.34 -4.50
C ALA A 81 0.91 -4.72 -4.61
N GLU A 82 0.54 -5.13 -5.82
CA GLU A 82 0.00 -6.45 -6.14
C GLU A 82 0.94 -7.59 -5.73
N ALA A 83 2.26 -7.38 -5.90
CA ALA A 83 3.30 -8.36 -5.67
C ALA A 83 3.81 -8.42 -4.22
N ARG A 84 3.24 -7.62 -3.31
CA ARG A 84 3.68 -7.50 -1.91
C ARG A 84 2.73 -8.20 -0.96
N ASP A 85 3.23 -8.85 0.08
CA ASP A 85 2.36 -9.29 1.17
C ASP A 85 2.05 -8.14 2.15
N ILE A 86 1.25 -8.41 3.18
CA ILE A 86 0.86 -7.39 4.16
C ILE A 86 2.04 -6.85 4.98
N TRP A 87 3.07 -7.66 5.22
CA TRP A 87 4.25 -7.27 5.97
C TRP A 87 5.19 -6.43 5.11
N ASP A 88 5.36 -6.79 3.84
CA ASP A 88 6.10 -6.00 2.85
C ASP A 88 5.43 -4.64 2.63
N CYS A 89 4.09 -4.58 2.58
CA CYS A 89 3.36 -3.32 2.54
C CYS A 89 3.66 -2.45 3.78
N ALA A 90 3.71 -3.04 4.97
CA ALA A 90 4.04 -2.32 6.20
C ALA A 90 5.48 -1.81 6.22
N ALA A 91 6.44 -2.63 5.77
CA ALA A 91 7.83 -2.23 5.63
C ALA A 91 7.97 -1.05 4.65
N GLU A 92 7.27 -1.12 3.51
CA GLU A 92 7.34 -0.07 2.51
C GLU A 92 6.67 1.24 2.98
N VAL A 93 5.53 1.17 3.66
CA VAL A 93 4.91 2.36 4.28
C VAL A 93 5.85 3.02 5.28
N ASN A 94 6.54 2.23 6.12
CA ASN A 94 7.52 2.78 7.06
C ASN A 94 8.70 3.43 6.31
N ARG A 95 9.22 2.78 5.27
CA ARG A 95 10.30 3.34 4.43
C ARG A 95 9.89 4.67 3.80
N LEU A 96 8.67 4.76 3.28
CA LEU A 96 8.13 5.98 2.68
C LEU A 96 7.88 7.08 3.71
N ALA A 97 7.40 6.71 4.90
CA ALA A 97 7.21 7.64 6.00
C ALA A 97 8.54 8.27 6.45
N GLU A 98 9.63 7.48 6.53
CA GLU A 98 10.96 8.02 6.84
C GLU A 98 11.51 8.90 5.71
N ALA A 99 11.26 8.54 4.44
CA ALA A 99 11.68 9.34 3.30
C ALA A 99 10.91 10.66 3.13
N ALA A 100 9.72 10.76 3.74
CA ALA A 100 8.87 11.95 3.72
C ALA A 100 9.10 12.89 4.90
N LYS A 101 9.85 12.49 5.93
CA LYS A 101 10.26 13.39 7.02
C LYS A 101 11.31 14.38 6.56
#